data_AF-A0A962MDH9-F1
#
_entry.id   AF-A0A962MDH9-F1
#
_cell.length_a   1.000
_cell.length_b   1.000
_cell.length_c   1.000
_cell.angle_alpha   90.00
_cell.angle_beta   90.00
_cell.angle_gamma   90.00
#
_symmetry.space_group_name_H-M   'P 1'
#
loop_
_entity.id
_entity.type
_entity.pdbx_description
1 polymer ?
#
loop_
_entity_poly.entity_id
_entity_poly.type
_entity_poly.pdbx_seq_one_letter_code
_entity_poly.pdbx_strand_id
1 'polypeptide(L)' 'FFQPRGKVGLVCRDFCVENGLVMRAVEDTMIISPPLIISESEIDELVEKAWRSLDMTAQQIKSP' A
#
# COMPACT_ATOMS: atom_id res chain seq x y z
N PHE A 1 -5.38 8.88 11.84
CA PHE A 1 -6.09 7.61 11.68
C PHE A 1 -7.49 7.90 11.18
N PHE A 2 -7.93 7.14 10.19
CA PHE A 2 -9.27 7.24 9.62
C PHE A 2 -10.26 6.50 10.52
N GLN A 3 -11.51 6.98 10.59
CA GLN A 3 -12.56 6.30 11.35
C GLN A 3 -13.40 5.45 10.38
N PRO A 4 -13.71 4.17 10.70
CA PRO A 4 -13.18 3.39 11.82
C PRO A 4 -11.71 2.97 11.61
N ARG A 5 -10.95 2.96 12.71
CA ARG A 5 -9.49 2.72 12.71
C ARG A 5 -9.12 1.38 12.08
N GLY A 6 -8.11 1.39 11.21
CA GLY A 6 -7.59 0.20 10.54
C GLY A 6 -8.37 -0.24 9.30
N LYS A 7 -9.55 0.35 9.04
CA LYS A 7 -10.32 0.04 7.83
C LYS A 7 -9.59 0.50 6.57
N VAL A 8 -9.00 1.70 6.60
CA VAL A 8 -8.34 2.28 5.43
C VAL A 8 -7.03 1.55 5.14
N GLY A 9 -6.26 1.16 6.15
CA GLY A 9 -5.07 0.34 5.93
C GLY A 9 -5.38 -1.03 5.31
N LEU A 10 -6.48 -1.67 5.70
CA LEU A 10 -6.92 -2.93 5.06
C LEU A 10 -7.26 -2.75 3.59
N VAL A 11 -7.97 -1.67 3.24
CA VAL A 11 -8.27 -1.33 1.84
C VAL A 11 -6.98 -1.10 1.05
N CYS A 12 -6.04 -0.33 1.61
CA CYS A 12 -4.75 -0.09 0.97
C CYS A 12 -3.96 -1.38 0.74
N ARG A 13 -3.97 -2.30 1.73
CA ARG A 13 -3.33 -3.61 1.61
C ARG A 13 -3.93 -4.41 0.46
N ASP A 14 -5.25 -4.42 0.30
CA ASP A 14 -5.91 -5.20 -0.75
C ASP A 14 -5.51 -4.66 -2.14
N PHE A 15 -5.46 -3.34 -2.31
CA PHE A 15 -4.92 -2.74 -3.54
C PHE A 15 -3.43 -2.99 -3.77
N CYS A 16 -2.61 -3.07 -2.71
CA CYS A 16 -1.22 -3.50 -2.87
C CYS A 16 -1.14 -4.91 -3.45
N VAL A 17 -1.93 -5.85 -2.91
CA VAL A 17 -1.94 -7.25 -3.38
C VAL A 17 -2.44 -7.34 -4.83
N GLU A 18 -3.49 -6.60 -5.19
CA GLU A 18 -4.00 -6.53 -6.57
C GLU A 18 -2.96 -5.97 -7.57
N ASN A 19 -2.14 -5.01 -7.14
CA ASN A 19 -1.06 -4.43 -7.94
C ASN A 19 0.24 -5.28 -7.93
N GLY A 20 0.21 -6.48 -7.33
CA GLY A 20 1.36 -7.39 -7.26
C GLY A 20 2.44 -6.94 -6.27
N LEU A 21 2.07 -6.20 -5.23
CA LEU A 21 2.95 -5.73 -4.16
C LEU A 21 2.48 -6.26 -2.80
N VAL A 22 3.36 -6.93 -2.06
CA VAL A 22 3.06 -7.41 -0.71
C VAL A 22 3.48 -6.36 0.32
N MET A 23 2.49 -5.71 0.95
CA MET A 23 2.69 -4.83 2.11
C MET A 23 1.81 -5.30 3.27
N ARG A 24 2.21 -4.97 4.51
CA ARG A 24 1.40 -5.26 5.70
C ARG A 24 0.75 -3.98 6.22
N ALA A 25 -0.55 -4.06 6.49
CA ALA A 25 -1.27 -3.03 7.23
C ALA A 25 -1.18 -3.28 8.74
N VAL A 26 -0.72 -2.29 9.49
CA VAL A 26 -0.82 -2.19 10.95
C VAL A 26 -1.70 -0.99 11.24
N GLU A 27 -2.97 -1.26 11.50
CA GLU A 27 -4.02 -0.22 11.49
C GLU A 27 -4.00 0.54 10.16
N ASP A 28 -3.83 1.87 10.16
CA ASP A 28 -3.74 2.67 8.92
C ASP A 28 -2.28 2.90 8.47
N THR A 29 -1.31 2.17 9.03
CA THR A 29 0.11 2.27 8.65
C THR A 29 0.50 1.11 7.75
N MET A 30 1.07 1.42 6.59
CA MET A 30 1.59 0.42 5.66
C MET A 30 3.09 0.22 5.89
N ILE A 31 3.52 -1.04 6.06
CA ILE A 31 4.92 -1.40 6.27
C ILE A 31 5.41 -2.40 5.21
N ILE A 32 6.68 -2.27 4.84
CA ILE A 32 7.40 -3.10 3.87
C ILE A 32 8.77 -3.49 4.40
N SER A 33 9.22 -4.68 4.02
CA SER A 33 10.56 -5.20 4.33
C SER A 33 11.02 -6.05 3.14
N PRO A 34 11.46 -5.42 2.03
CA PRO A 34 11.95 -6.17 0.87
C PRO A 34 13.22 -6.96 1.22
N PRO A 35 13.62 -7.94 0.39
CA PRO A 35 14.88 -8.65 0.55
C PRO A 35 16.08 -7.70 0.53
N LEU A 36 17.11 -7.98 1.32
CA LEU A 36 18.33 -7.14 1.38
C LEU A 36 19.14 -7.11 0.08
N ILE A 37 18.83 -8.00 -0.85
CA ILE A 37 19.49 -8.14 -2.16
C ILE A 37 18.75 -7.39 -3.28
N ILE A 38 17.67 -6.66 -2.96
CA ILE A 38 16.88 -5.91 -3.94
C ILE A 38 17.73 -4.87 -4.66
N SER A 39 17.58 -4.79 -5.97
CA SER A 39 18.25 -3.81 -6.83
C SER A 39 17.53 -2.45 -6.82
N GLU A 40 18.21 -1.40 -7.25
CA GLU A 40 17.62 -0.06 -7.37
C GLU A 40 16.38 -0.05 -8.30
N SER A 41 16.44 -0.77 -9.43
CA SER A 41 15.31 -0.89 -10.36
C SER A 41 14.09 -1.59 -9.76
N GLU A 42 14.30 -2.59 -8.90
CA GLU A 42 13.21 -3.27 -8.19
C GLU A 42 12.63 -2.39 -7.07
N ILE A 43 13.45 -1.52 -6.46
CA ILE A 43 12.97 -0.49 -5.52
C ILE A 43 12.07 0.50 -6.24
N ASP A 44 12.46 0.96 -7.45
CA ASP A 44 11.64 1.87 -8.25
C ASP A 44 10.28 1.24 -8.59
N GLU A 45 10.25 -0.01 -9.04
CA GLU A 45 9.01 -0.76 -9.30
C GLU A 45 8.15 -0.91 -8.03
N LEU A 46 8.79 -1.20 -6.89
CA LEU A 46 8.12 -1.31 -5.59
C LEU A 46 7.43 0.00 -5.22
N VAL A 47 8.14 1.13 -5.35
CA VAL A 47 7.64 2.46 -5.00
C VAL A 47 6.53 2.89 -5.96
N GLU A 48 6.66 2.60 -7.25
CA GLU A 48 5.62 2.87 -8.25
C GLU A 48 4.30 2.15 -7.90
N LYS A 49 4.38 0.85 -7.59
CA LYS A 49 3.21 0.06 -7.17
C LYS A 49 2.62 0.56 -5.87
N ALA A 50 3.47 0.92 -4.89
CA ALA A 50 3.02 1.47 -3.62
C ALA A 50 2.26 2.79 -3.83
N TRP A 51 2.78 3.68 -4.67
CA TRP A 51 2.12 4.94 -5.00
C TRP A 51 0.77 4.73 -5.67
N ARG A 52 0.71 3.84 -6.66
CA ARG A 52 -0.54 3.49 -7.33
C ARG A 52 -1.61 2.98 -6.35
N SER A 53 -1.23 2.10 -5.43
CA SER A 53 -2.15 1.57 -4.41
C SER A 53 -2.64 2.66 -3.44
N LEU A 54 -1.78 3.62 -3.09
CA LEU A 54 -2.17 4.78 -2.28
C LEU A 54 -3.17 5.68 -3.03
N ASP A 55 -2.95 5.94 -4.32
CA ASP A 55 -3.87 6.72 -5.14
C ASP A 55 -5.25 6.05 -5.28
N MET A 56 -5.28 4.74 -5.51
CA MET A 56 -6.52 3.96 -5.55
C MET A 56 -7.27 4.02 -4.21
N THR A 57 -6.52 3.87 -3.11
CA THR A 57 -7.08 4.03 -1.75
C THR A 57 -7.65 5.43 -1.57
N ALA A 58 -6.92 6.47 -1.97
CA ALA A 58 -7.36 7.86 -1.85
C ALA A 58 -8.62 8.14 -2.68
N GLN A 59 -8.74 7.58 -3.88
CA GLN A 59 -9.93 7.71 -4.72
C GLN A 59 -11.14 7.01 -4.11
N GLN A 60 -10.95 5.81 -3.56
CA GLN A 60 -12.03 5.06 -2.92
C GLN A 60 -12.55 5.75 -1.66
N ILE A 61 -11.66 6.28 -0.80
CA ILE A 61 -12.08 6.95 0.44
C ILE A 61 -12.64 8.36 0.22
N LYS A 62 -12.29 9.02 -0.89
CA LYS A 62 -12.82 10.35 -1.25
C LYS A 62 -14.17 10.27 -1.96
N SER A 63 -14.53 9.12 -2.52
CA SER A 63 -15.84 8.91 -3.12
C SER A 63 -16.85 8.64 -2.00
N PRO A 64 -17.88 9.51 -1.83
CA PRO A 64 -18.82 9.44 -0.72
C PRO A 64 -19.74 8.20 -0.76
#